data_AF-A0A2W7NKT6-F1
#
_entry.id   AF-A0A2W7NKT6-F1
#
_cell.length_a   1.000
_cell.length_b   1.000
_cell.length_c   1.000
_cell.angle_alpha   90.00
_cell.angle_beta   90.00
_cell.angle_gamma   90.00
#
_symmetry.space_group_name_H-M   'P 1'
#
loop_
_entity.id
_entity.type
_entity.pdbx_description
1 polymer ?
#
loop_
_entity_poly.entity_id
_entity_poly.type
_entity_poly.pdbx_seq_one_letter_code
_entity_poly.pdbx_strand_id
1 'polypeptide(L)' 'MSKPAPTRYRTLNWSSYYASLRERGSLTVWFDPGMAWHAAPSGKQGRQKTFSDAAIQACLTIKVLFGLPLRQTTGFVASL' A
#
# COMPACT_ATOMS: atom_id res chain seq x y z
N MET A 1 16.64 -26.38 51.69
CA MET A 1 17.22 -26.04 50.37
C MET A 1 16.69 -24.68 49.95
N SER A 2 17.55 -23.71 49.65
CA SER A 2 17.12 -22.38 49.19
C SER A 2 16.62 -22.44 47.75
N LYS A 3 15.59 -21.65 47.43
CA LYS A 3 15.00 -21.61 46.09
C LYS A 3 15.93 -20.84 45.15
N PRO A 4 16.19 -21.31 43.91
CA PRO A 4 16.99 -20.56 42.95
C PRO A 4 16.33 -19.22 42.61
N ALA A 5 17.15 -18.20 42.34
CA ALA A 5 16.65 -16.91 41.87
C ALA A 5 15.91 -17.08 40.53
N PRO A 6 14.79 -16.37 40.31
CA PRO A 6 14.01 -16.50 39.10
C PRO A 6 14.80 -16.01 37.87
N THR A 7 14.78 -16.81 36.81
CA THR A 7 15.41 -16.47 35.52
C THR A 7 14.70 -15.28 34.88
N ARG A 8 15.47 -14.24 34.54
CA ARG A 8 14.97 -13.04 33.87
C ARG A 8 15.20 -13.17 32.36
N TYR A 9 14.13 -13.36 31.59
CA TYR A 9 14.20 -13.44 30.14
C TYR A 9 14.11 -12.05 29.50
N ARG A 10 14.88 -11.79 28.44
CA ARG A 10 14.83 -10.57 27.65
C ARG A 10 14.67 -10.91 26.17
N THR A 11 13.66 -10.35 25.52
CA THR A 11 13.42 -10.56 24.09
C THR A 11 14.45 -9.77 23.28
N LEU A 12 15.37 -10.46 22.60
CA LEU A 12 16.44 -9.84 21.79
C LEU A 12 16.10 -9.76 20.30
N ASN A 13 15.13 -10.54 19.83
CA ASN A 13 14.81 -10.69 18.40
C ASN A 13 13.72 -9.71 17.89
N TRP A 14 13.33 -8.72 18.69
CA TRP A 14 12.17 -7.87 18.38
C TRP A 14 12.34 -7.08 17.08
N SER A 15 13.54 -6.57 16.81
CA SER A 15 13.85 -5.85 15.57
C SER A 15 13.75 -6.77 14.34
N SER A 16 14.35 -7.96 14.39
CA SER A 16 14.25 -8.95 13.30
C SER A 16 12.80 -9.41 13.07
N TYR A 17 12.02 -9.57 14.14
CA TYR A 17 10.60 -9.90 14.03
C TYR A 17 9.83 -8.78 13.32
N TYR A 18 10.01 -7.53 13.72
CA TYR A 18 9.37 -6.37 13.08
C TYR A 18 9.76 -6.22 11.61
N ALA A 19 11.04 -6.38 11.27
CA ALA A 19 11.50 -6.36 9.88
C ALA A 19 10.77 -7.44 9.05
N SER A 20 10.70 -8.67 9.58
CA SER A 20 9.97 -9.76 8.90
C SER A 20 8.47 -9.48 8.75
N LEU A 21 7.85 -8.78 9.72
CA LEU A 21 6.45 -8.37 9.63
C LEU A 21 6.23 -7.35 8.51
N ARG A 22 7.16 -6.41 8.38
CA ARG A 22 7.14 -5.37 7.35
C ARG A 22 7.34 -5.97 5.96
N GLU A 23 8.27 -6.91 5.81
CA GLU A 23 8.49 -7.64 4.55
C GLU A 23 7.28 -8.48 4.12
N ARG A 24 6.56 -9.10 5.07
CA ARG A 24 5.34 -9.86 4.74
C ARG A 24 4.21 -9.01 4.14
N GLY A 25 4.17 -7.71 4.47
CA GLY A 25 3.20 -6.76 3.93
C GLY A 25 3.79 -5.85 2.86
N SER A 26 5.06 -6.03 2.50
CA SER A 26 5.76 -5.25 1.48
C SER A 26 5.24 -5.65 0.11
N LEU A 27 4.81 -4.66 -0.68
CA LEU A 27 4.34 -4.86 -2.05
C LEU A 27 5.24 -4.06 -2.99
N THR A 28 5.79 -4.74 -4.00
CA THR A 28 6.46 -4.06 -5.12
C THR A 28 5.52 -4.06 -6.31
N VAL A 29 5.16 -2.89 -6.81
CA VAL A 29 4.26 -2.71 -7.96
C VAL A 29 5.05 -2.11 -9.12
N TRP A 30 4.97 -2.74 -10.28
CA TRP A 30 5.53 -2.21 -11.51
C TRP A 30 4.42 -1.52 -12.31
N PHE A 31 4.60 -0.22 -12.57
CA PHE A 31 3.74 0.52 -13.48
C PHE A 31 4.40 0.64 -14.84
N ASP A 32 3.59 0.65 -15.89
CA ASP A 32 4.06 0.99 -17.23
C ASP A 32 4.57 2.45 -17.23
N PRO A 33 5.85 2.70 -17.60
CA PRO A 33 6.38 4.06 -17.67
C PRO A 33 5.68 4.94 -18.72
N GLY A 34 5.03 4.34 -19.72
CA GLY A 34 4.24 5.05 -20.72
C GLY A 34 2.81 5.41 -20.27
N MET A 35 2.40 4.97 -19.07
CA MET A 35 1.05 5.16 -18.57
C MET A 35 0.75 6.64 -18.31
N ALA A 36 -0.19 7.20 -19.06
CA ALA A 36 -0.70 8.54 -18.78
C ALA A 36 -1.65 8.50 -17.58
N TRP A 37 -1.21 9.02 -16.43
CA TRP A 37 -2.02 9.07 -15.20
C TRP A 37 -3.14 10.12 -15.25
N HIS A 38 -2.85 11.25 -15.89
CA HIS A 38 -3.79 12.35 -16.02
C HIS A 38 -4.55 12.25 -17.34
N ALA A 39 -5.82 12.64 -17.30
CA ALA A 39 -6.61 12.73 -18.52
C ALA A 39 -6.16 13.93 -19.36
N ALA A 40 -6.21 13.76 -20.68
CA ALA A 40 -6.02 14.87 -21.60
C ALA A 40 -7.15 15.92 -21.43
N PRO A 41 -6.85 17.22 -21.58
CA PRO A 41 -7.87 18.26 -21.55
C PRO A 41 -8.95 18.00 -22.60
N SER A 42 -10.20 17.91 -22.16
CA SER A 42 -11.35 17.60 -23.02
C SER A 42 -11.74 18.77 -23.94
N GLY A 43 -11.39 20.01 -23.57
CA GLY A 43 -11.78 21.24 -24.29
C GLY A 43 -13.28 21.59 -24.21
N LYS A 44 -14.10 20.73 -23.61
CA LYS A 44 -15.55 20.93 -23.44
C LYS A 44 -15.86 21.80 -22.22
N GLN A 45 -16.97 22.55 -22.28
CA GLN A 45 -17.52 23.25 -21.12
C GLN A 45 -17.91 22.25 -20.01
N GLY A 46 -17.63 22.61 -18.75
CA GLY A 46 -17.86 21.78 -17.58
C GLY A 46 -16.57 21.31 -16.89
N ARG A 47 -16.71 20.39 -15.93
CA ARG A 47 -15.56 19.88 -15.16
C ARG A 47 -14.73 18.93 -16.02
N GLN A 48 -13.44 19.22 -16.14
CA GLN A 48 -12.49 18.33 -16.82
C GLN A 48 -12.19 17.09 -15.97
N LYS A 49 -11.98 15.95 -16.63
CA LYS A 49 -11.47 14.73 -15.97
C LYS A 49 -10.05 15.00 -15.49
N THR A 50 -9.74 14.62 -14.25
CA THR A 50 -8.39 14.78 -13.67
C THR A 50 -7.51 13.56 -13.94
N PHE A 51 -8.10 12.37 -13.97
CA PHE A 51 -7.41 11.09 -14.12
C PHE A 51 -7.85 10.40 -15.40
N SER A 52 -6.91 9.71 -16.04
CA SER A 52 -7.18 8.90 -17.22
C SER A 52 -8.05 7.69 -16.85
N ASP A 53 -8.74 7.13 -17.85
CA ASP A 53 -9.52 5.91 -17.63
C ASP A 53 -8.61 4.74 -17.21
N ALA A 54 -7.36 4.73 -17.69
CA ALA A 54 -6.36 3.74 -17.32
C ALA A 54 -5.93 3.86 -15.84
N ALA A 55 -5.72 5.08 -15.33
CA ALA A 55 -5.43 5.32 -13.92
C ALA A 55 -6.59 4.91 -13.00
N ILE A 56 -7.83 5.16 -13.44
CA ILE A 56 -9.03 4.74 -12.72
C ILE A 56 -9.12 3.21 -12.69
N GLN A 57 -8.89 2.53 -13.81
CA GLN A 57 -8.86 1.07 -13.87
C GLN A 57 -7.79 0.50 -12.94
N ALA A 58 -6.56 1.01 -12.98
CA ALA A 58 -5.49 0.56 -12.08
C ALA A 58 -5.89 0.68 -10.59
N CYS A 59 -6.46 1.81 -10.18
CA CYS A 59 -6.98 1.99 -8.82
C CYS A 59 -8.07 0.96 -8.47
N LEU A 60 -9.02 0.72 -9.38
CA LEU A 60 -10.09 -0.24 -9.16
C LEU A 60 -9.58 -1.69 -9.15
N THR A 61 -8.56 -2.03 -9.93
CA THR A 61 -7.91 -3.34 -9.90
C THR A 61 -7.25 -3.57 -8.54
N ILE A 62 -6.49 -2.60 -8.03
CA ILE A 62 -5.88 -2.67 -6.68
C ILE A 62 -6.98 -2.82 -5.62
N LYS A 63 -8.06 -2.05 -5.73
CA LYS A 63 -9.22 -2.14 -4.83
C LYS A 63 -9.76 -3.57 -4.75
N VAL A 64 -9.97 -4.22 -5.91
CA VAL A 64 -10.54 -5.57 -5.99
C VAL A 64 -9.53 -6.62 -5.54
N LEU A 65 -8.28 -6.55 -6.00
CA LEU A 65 -7.23 -7.51 -5.68
C LEU A 65 -6.97 -7.61 -4.17
N PHE A 66 -6.95 -6.48 -3.47
CA PHE A 66 -6.70 -6.42 -2.03
C PHE A 66 -7.98 -6.33 -1.20
N GLY A 67 -9.18 -6.39 -1.81
CA GLY A 67 -10.46 -6.31 -1.10
C GLY A 67 -10.67 -5.01 -0.33
N LEU A 68 -10.06 -3.90 -0.76
CA LEU A 68 -10.06 -2.64 -0.04
C LEU A 68 -11.35 -1.83 -0.31
N PRO A 69 -11.84 -1.05 0.67
CA PRO A 69 -12.79 0.03 0.41
C PRO A 69 -12.15 1.13 -0.46
N LEU A 70 -12.97 1.90 -1.18
CA LEU A 70 -12.47 2.94 -2.09
C LEU A 70 -11.58 3.97 -1.37
N ARG A 71 -11.99 4.45 -0.18
CA ARG A 71 -11.21 5.40 0.63
C ARG A 71 -9.85 4.87 1.07
N GLN A 72 -9.76 3.57 1.36
CA GLN A 72 -8.48 2.95 1.75
C GLN A 72 -7.60 2.75 0.51
N THR A 73 -8.19 2.36 -0.61
CA THR A 73 -7.48 2.22 -1.89
C THR A 73 -6.85 3.54 -2.32
N THR A 74 -7.57 4.67 -2.21
CA THR A 74 -7.01 5.98 -2.56
C THR A 74 -5.79 6.34 -1.72
N GLY A 75 -5.81 6.03 -0.41
CA GLY A 75 -4.66 6.25 0.45
C GLY A 75 -3.50 5.31 0.14
N PHE A 76 -3.81 4.05 -0.16
CA PHE A 76 -2.82 3.04 -0.54
C PHE A 76 -2.11 3.44 -1.84
N VAL A 77 -2.85 3.78 -2.90
CA VAL A 77 -2.29 4.19 -4.19
C VAL A 77 -1.49 5.50 -4.06
N ALA A 78 -1.90 6.43 -3.20
CA ALA A 78 -1.14 7.65 -2.93
C ALA A 78 0.19 7.40 -2.17
N SER A 79 0.37 6.21 -1.60
CA SER A 79 1.60 5.81 -0.89
C SER A 79 2.52 4.87 -1.68
N LEU A 80 2.08 4.43 -2.86
CA LEU A 80 2.91 3.69 -3.83
C LEU A 80 3.87 4.64 -4.54
#